data_AF-A0A529NVI3-F1
#
_entry.id   AF-A0A529NVI3-F1
#
_cell.length_a   1.000
_cell.length_b   1.000
_cell.length_c   1.000
_cell.angle_alpha   90.00
_cell.angle_beta   90.00
_cell.angle_gamma   90.00
#
_symmetry.space_group_name_H-M   'P 1'
#
loop_
_entity.id
_entity.type
_entity.pdbx_description
1 polymer ?
#
loop_
_entity_poly.entity_id
_entity_poly.type
_entity_poly.pdbx_seq_one_letter_code
_entity_poly.pdbx_strand_id
1 'polypeptide(L)' 'MLDDLDRHLLDILVRDSRTSLKDLAQQVGMSSPSVSERLRRLEERGVIRAFTIEVDPE' A
#
# COMPACT_ATOMS: atom_id res chain seq x y z
N MET A 1 -0.07 4.47 15.31
CA MET A 1 -1.50 4.12 15.11
C MET A 1 -1.79 4.24 13.62
N LEU A 2 -2.62 3.37 13.04
CA LEU A 2 -3.04 3.49 11.64
C LEU A 2 -4.23 4.45 11.55
N ASP A 3 -4.15 5.42 10.63
CA ASP A 3 -5.30 6.24 10.29
C ASP A 3 -6.16 5.56 9.20
N ASP A 4 -7.33 6.14 8.90
CA ASP A 4 -8.26 5.54 7.95
C ASP A 4 -7.72 5.50 6.52
N LEU A 5 -6.81 6.41 6.20
CA LEU A 5 -6.18 6.48 4.88
C LEU A 5 -5.13 5.38 4.73
N ASP A 6 -4.35 5.14 5.77
CA ASP A 6 -3.42 4.01 5.85
C ASP A 6 -4.18 2.68 5.70
N ARG A 7 -5.33 2.52 6.39
CA ARG A 7 -6.20 1.34 6.23
C ARG A 7 -6.68 1.18 4.80
N HIS A 8 -7.13 2.27 4.17
CA HIS A 8 -7.62 2.22 2.80
C HIS A 8 -6.52 1.85 1.80
N LEU A 9 -5.31 2.39 1.95
CA LEU A 9 -4.14 2.00 1.14
C LEU A 9 -3.82 0.50 1.29
N LEU A 10 -3.83 -0.01 2.53
CA LEU A 10 -3.60 -1.43 2.80
C LEU A 10 -4.67 -2.31 2.17
N ASP A 11 -5.96 -1.93 2.25
CA ASP A 11 -7.05 -2.68 1.62
C ASP A 11 -6.88 -2.78 0.10
N ILE A 12 -6.40 -1.73 -0.56
CA ILE A 12 -6.12 -1.76 -2.00
C ILE A 12 -4.94 -2.70 -2.29
N LEU A 13 -3.84 -2.57 -1.54
CA LEU A 13 -2.63 -3.38 -1.74
C LEU A 13 -2.81 -4.87 -1.41
N VAL A 14 -3.67 -5.22 -0.45
CA VAL A 14 -4.00 -6.62 -0.14
C VAL A 14 -4.75 -7.27 -1.31
N ARG A 15 -5.57 -6.50 -2.04
CA ARG A 15 -6.29 -7.00 -3.22
C ARG A 15 -5.39 -7.09 -4.46
N ASP A 16 -4.57 -6.06 -4.68
CA ASP A 16 -3.56 -6.05 -5.74
C ASP A 16 -2.35 -5.22 -5.31
N SER A 17 -1.30 -5.93 -4.87
CA SER A 17 -0.06 -5.32 -4.40
C SER A 17 0.75 -4.64 -5.52
N ARG A 18 0.38 -4.88 -6.79
CA ARG A 18 1.01 -4.26 -7.97
C ARG A 18 0.31 -2.96 -8.39
N THR A 19 -0.72 -2.54 -7.66
CA THR A 19 -1.41 -1.26 -7.92
C THR A 19 -0.39 -0.12 -7.94
N SER A 20 -0.40 0.68 -9.01
CA SER A 20 0.59 1.74 -9.19
C SER A 20 0.41 2.86 -8.14
N LEU A 21 1.50 3.55 -7.81
CA LEU A 21 1.48 4.74 -6.94
C LEU A 21 0.52 5.83 -7.43
N LYS A 22 0.34 5.95 -8.76
CA LYS A 22 -0.59 6.90 -9.37
C LYS A 22 -2.03 6.48 -9.11
N ASP A 23 -2.34 5.21 -9.29
CA ASP A 23 -3.71 4.70 -9.11
C ASP A 23 -4.10 4.67 -7.64
N LEU A 24 -3.17 4.32 -6.74
CA LEU A 24 -3.37 4.46 -5.30
C LEU A 24 -3.72 5.89 -4.93
N ALA A 25 -2.92 6.86 -5.39
CA ALA A 25 -3.14 8.28 -5.13
C ALA A 25 -4.50 8.76 -5.63
N GLN A 26 -4.92 8.32 -6.82
CA GLN A 26 -6.24 8.62 -7.35
C GLN A 26 -7.37 8.02 -6.50
N GLN A 27 -7.24 6.75 -6.08
CA GLN A 27 -8.27 6.07 -5.28
C GLN A 27 -8.43 6.66 -3.88
N VAL A 28 -7.32 7.07 -3.25
CA VAL A 28 -7.35 7.63 -1.88
C VAL A 28 -7.44 9.16 -1.84
N GLY A 29 -7.56 9.84 -2.98
CA GLY A 29 -7.69 11.30 -3.06
C GLY A 29 -6.45 12.07 -2.61
N MET A 30 -5.26 11.53 -2.86
CA MET A 30 -3.97 12.12 -2.47
C MET A 30 -3.06 12.39 -3.67
N SER A 31 -1.95 13.09 -3.42
CA SER A 31 -0.84 13.16 -4.37
C SER A 31 0.03 11.90 -4.29
N SER A 32 0.69 11.51 -5.40
CA SER A 32 1.61 10.37 -5.40
C SER A 32 2.77 10.50 -4.40
N PRO A 33 3.41 11.68 -4.20
CA PRO A 33 4.42 11.84 -3.16
C PRO A 33 3.87 11.59 -1.74
N SER A 34 2.63 12.03 -1.46
CA SER A 34 2.01 11.80 -0.15
C SER A 34 1.70 10.32 0.10
N VAL A 35 1.26 9.59 -0.93
CA VAL A 35 1.07 8.13 -0.84
C VAL A 35 2.41 7.42 -0.65
N SER A 36 3.44 7.80 -1.41
CA SER A 36 4.79 7.21 -1.30
C SER A 36 5.36 7.34 0.12
N GLU A 37 5.26 8.53 0.72
CA GLU A 37 5.70 8.75 2.10
C GLU A 37 4.90 7.91 3.12
N ARG A 38 3.59 7.74 2.90
CA ARG A 38 2.77 6.88 3.77
C ARG A 38 3.17 5.41 3.66
N LEU A 39 3.33 4.88 2.45
CA LEU A 39 3.77 3.50 2.23
C LEU A 39 5.13 3.26 2.89
N ARG A 40 6.08 4.17 2.68
CA ARG A 40 7.39 4.13 3.33
C ARG A 40 7.27 4.07 4.86
N ARG A 41 6.43 4.91 5.48
CA ARG A 41 6.21 4.86 6.94
C ARG A 41 5.57 3.56 7.39
N LEU A 42 4.67 2.99 6.60
CA LEU A 42 4.04 1.70 6.91
C LEU A 42 5.07 0.57 6.86
N GLU A 43 6.01 0.60 5.93
CA GLU A 43 7.16 -0.32 5.86
C GLU A 43 8.13 -0.12 7.04
N GLU A 44 8.56 1.12 7.31
CA GLU A 44 9.48 1.44 8.41
C GLU A 44 8.91 1.06 9.78
N ARG A 45 7.58 1.14 9.94
CA ARG A 45 6.87 0.72 11.17
C ARG A 45 6.62 -0.78 11.25
N GLY A 46 6.98 -1.55 10.21
CA GLY A 46 6.73 -2.99 10.11
C GLY A 46 5.26 -3.37 9.92
N VAL A 47 4.41 -2.41 9.53
CA VAL A 47 3.01 -2.68 9.18
C VAL A 47 2.95 -3.42 7.84
N ILE A 48 3.66 -2.90 6.83
CA ILE A 48 3.96 -3.64 5.61
C ILE A 48 5.28 -4.37 5.86
N ARG A 49 5.22 -5.69 5.99
CA ARG A 49 6.42 -6.50 6.27
C ARG A 49 7.15 -6.95 5.02
N ALA A 50 6.41 -7.22 3.95
CA ALA A 50 6.96 -7.64 2.67
C ALA A 50 5.91 -7.47 1.57
N PHE A 51 6.39 -7.24 0.35
CA PHE A 51 5.65 -7.51 -0.87
C PHE A 51 6.09 -8.89 -1.36
N THR A 52 5.13 -9.79 -1.49
CA THR A 52 5.40 -11.19 -1.86
C THR A 52 4.55 -11.60 -3.05
N ILE A 53 4.92 -12.73 -3.63
CA ILE A 53 4.15 -13.43 -4.64
C ILE A 53 3.54 -14.69 -4.01
N GLU A 54 2.32 -15.03 -4.42
CA GLU A 54 1.79 -16.37 -4.22
C GLU A 54 2.25 -17.24 -5.39
N VAL A 55 2.84 -18.39 -5.07
CA VAL A 55 3.37 -19.33 -6.06
C VAL A 55 2.55 -20.60 -5.98
N ASP A 56 2.00 -21.01 -7.11
CA ASP A 56 1.48 -22.36 -7.29
C ASP A 56 2.65 -23.30 -7.62
N PRO A 57 2.94 -24.31 -6.78
CA PRO A 57 4.07 -25.20 -6.99
C PRO A 57 3.82 -26.35 -7.99
N GLU A 58 2.61 -26.48 -8.54
CA GLU A 58 2.22 -27.57 -9.47
C GLU A 58 2.49 -27.26 -10.95
#